data_AF-A0A954JVJ7-F1
#
_entry.id   AF-A0A954JVJ7-F1
#
_cell.length_a   1.000
_cell.length_b   1.000
_cell.length_c   1.000
_cell.angle_alpha   90.00
_cell.angle_beta   90.00
_cell.angle_gamma   90.00
#
_symmetry.space_group_name_H-M   'P 1'
#
loop_
_entity.id
_entity.type
_entity.pdbx_description
1 polymer ?
#
loop_
_entity_poly.entity_id
_entity_poly.type
_entity_poly.pdbx_seq_one_letter_code
_entity_poly.pdbx_strand_id
1 'polypeptide(L)'
;SAVASCSFTKALSLNECVEAWSAGAKSMFLAILILVLAWAVATVCDENHLNTAGVLVELLSGSLSPNWMPTITFLLAAAVSFATGSSWSTMGLLMPLSISLTYSLLVPLNEADPNHHLMLGTIGGVLAGAIFGDHCSPISDTTVLSSAASGSDHLDHVLTQMPYALTVAVVSVFFGYIPVGFGFQPYILLPVGLVILFLILQFYGKSAETEAQKLLDAGVSAEDFNLSEDQETDEVGITDTNDSASEGDPESAEESVEEA
;
A
#
# COMPACT_ATOMS: atom_id res chain seq x y z
N SER A 1 -24.14 -6.11 -12.03
CA SER A 1 -24.17 -4.65 -12.29
C SER A 1 -23.22 -4.23 -13.42
N ALA A 2 -21.98 -4.75 -13.50
CA ALA A 2 -21.02 -4.42 -14.58
C ALA A 2 -21.45 -4.88 -15.99
N VAL A 3 -21.87 -6.15 -16.16
CA VAL A 3 -22.31 -6.70 -17.47
C VAL A 3 -23.56 -5.97 -18.01
N ALA A 4 -24.49 -5.61 -17.13
CA ALA A 4 -25.66 -4.82 -17.49
C ALA A 4 -25.30 -3.38 -17.90
N SER A 5 -24.27 -2.80 -17.28
CA SER A 5 -23.78 -1.45 -17.63
C SER A 5 -23.05 -1.44 -18.98
N CYS A 6 -22.24 -2.47 -19.28
CA CYS A 6 -21.64 -2.66 -20.62
C CYS A 6 -22.68 -2.75 -21.74
N SER A 7 -23.76 -3.52 -21.51
CA SER A 7 -24.86 -3.64 -22.49
C SER A 7 -25.56 -2.31 -22.76
N PHE A 8 -25.64 -1.42 -21.75
CA PHE A 8 -26.27 -0.11 -21.90
C PHE A 8 -25.34 0.93 -22.55
N THR A 9 -24.03 0.87 -22.32
CA THR A 9 -23.06 1.82 -22.89
C THR A 9 -22.56 1.45 -24.29
N LYS A 10 -22.84 0.23 -24.79
CA LYS A 10 -22.34 -0.31 -26.09
C LYS A 10 -20.81 -0.23 -26.26
N ALA A 11 -20.06 -0.05 -25.17
CA ALA A 11 -18.61 0.11 -25.22
C ALA A 11 -17.86 -1.21 -25.49
N LEU A 12 -18.47 -2.35 -25.11
CA LEU A 12 -17.91 -3.70 -25.26
C LEU A 12 -19.05 -4.69 -25.58
N SER A 13 -18.73 -5.74 -26.34
CA SER A 13 -19.66 -6.85 -26.62
C SER A 13 -19.95 -7.68 -25.36
N LEU A 14 -21.07 -8.42 -25.37
CA LEU A 14 -21.43 -9.29 -24.24
C LEU A 14 -20.34 -10.33 -23.92
N ASN A 15 -19.67 -10.85 -24.95
CA ASN A 15 -18.58 -11.80 -24.78
C ASN A 15 -17.39 -11.14 -24.07
N GLU A 16 -16.99 -9.93 -24.49
CA GLU A 16 -15.89 -9.20 -23.85
C GLU A 16 -16.20 -8.85 -22.39
N CYS A 17 -17.45 -8.48 -22.06
CA CYS A 17 -17.80 -8.22 -20.65
C CYS A 17 -17.89 -9.49 -19.80
N VAL A 18 -18.28 -10.64 -20.36
CA VAL A 18 -18.22 -11.93 -19.65
C VAL A 18 -16.76 -12.36 -19.46
N GLU A 19 -15.91 -12.14 -20.45
CA GLU A 19 -14.49 -12.47 -20.38
C GLU A 19 -13.75 -11.59 -19.37
N ALA A 20 -13.99 -10.27 -19.37
CA ALA A 20 -13.48 -9.35 -18.37
C ALA A 20 -13.97 -9.68 -16.94
N TRP A 21 -15.25 -10.02 -16.80
CA TRP A 21 -15.79 -10.47 -15.50
C TRP A 21 -15.13 -11.78 -15.04
N SER A 22 -14.95 -12.75 -15.93
CA SER A 22 -14.29 -14.02 -15.63
C SER A 22 -12.82 -13.82 -15.23
N ALA A 23 -12.11 -12.93 -15.92
CA ALA A 23 -10.75 -12.54 -15.56
C ALA A 23 -10.69 -11.91 -14.16
N GLY A 24 -11.61 -10.99 -13.85
CA GLY A 24 -11.72 -10.41 -12.51
C GLY A 24 -12.12 -11.43 -11.43
N ALA A 25 -13.01 -12.37 -11.73
CA ALA A 25 -13.38 -13.43 -10.80
C ALA A 25 -12.18 -14.36 -10.50
N LYS A 26 -11.35 -14.67 -11.51
CA LYS A 26 -10.12 -15.44 -11.33
C LYS A 26 -9.09 -14.70 -10.47
N SER A 27 -8.93 -13.39 -10.63
CA SER A 27 -8.00 -12.62 -9.79
C SER A 27 -8.47 -12.52 -8.33
N MET A 28 -9.78 -12.57 -8.08
CA MET A 28 -10.36 -12.57 -6.72
C MET A 28 -10.39 -13.94 -6.03
N PHE A 29 -10.15 -15.04 -6.75
CA PHE A 29 -10.22 -16.38 -6.19
C PHE A 29 -9.23 -16.59 -5.03
N LEU A 30 -8.01 -16.07 -5.16
CA LEU A 30 -7.00 -16.14 -4.11
C LEU A 30 -7.46 -15.40 -2.84
N ALA A 31 -8.03 -14.21 -2.99
CA ALA A 31 -8.53 -13.41 -1.86
C ALA A 31 -9.68 -14.13 -1.12
N ILE A 32 -10.61 -14.75 -1.86
CA ILE A 32 -11.70 -15.53 -1.27
C ILE A 32 -11.16 -16.75 -0.51
N LEU A 33 -10.19 -17.47 -1.08
CA LEU A 33 -9.58 -18.63 -0.43
C LEU A 33 -8.91 -18.22 0.89
N ILE A 34 -8.18 -17.11 0.90
CA ILE A 34 -7.56 -16.61 2.12
C ILE A 34 -8.60 -16.17 3.16
N LEU A 35 -9.69 -15.51 2.74
CA LEU A 35 -10.80 -15.14 3.62
C LEU A 35 -11.42 -16.37 4.31
N VAL A 36 -11.62 -17.47 3.57
CA VAL A 36 -12.13 -18.74 4.13
C VAL A 36 -11.14 -19.35 5.10
N LEU A 37 -9.84 -19.36 4.78
CA LEU A 37 -8.80 -19.84 5.70
C LEU A 37 -8.71 -18.97 6.95
N ALA A 38 -8.86 -17.64 6.83
CA ALA A 38 -8.89 -16.72 7.95
C ALA A 38 -10.04 -17.03 8.91
N TRP A 39 -11.24 -17.31 8.39
CA TRP A 39 -12.37 -17.76 9.20
C TRP A 39 -12.12 -19.11 9.85
N ALA A 40 -11.50 -20.06 9.14
CA ALA A 40 -11.11 -21.33 9.74
C ALA A 40 -10.13 -21.14 10.92
N VAL A 41 -9.11 -20.30 10.75
CA VAL A 41 -8.18 -19.94 11.84
C VAL A 41 -8.93 -19.27 13.00
N ALA A 42 -9.84 -18.34 12.73
CA ALA A 42 -10.65 -17.70 13.76
C ALA A 42 -11.44 -18.72 14.60
N THR A 43 -12.14 -19.66 13.94
CA THR A 43 -12.90 -20.70 14.66
C THR A 43 -12.02 -21.60 15.52
N VAL A 44 -10.77 -21.87 15.08
CA VAL A 44 -9.79 -22.67 15.81
C VAL A 44 -9.20 -21.89 16.99
N CYS A 45 -9.10 -20.57 16.89
CA CYS A 45 -8.62 -19.68 17.96
C CYS A 45 -9.67 -19.36 19.04
N ASP A 46 -10.95 -19.62 18.76
CA ASP A 46 -12.05 -19.40 19.70
C ASP A 46 -11.88 -20.20 21.01
N GLU A 47 -12.60 -19.74 22.03
CA GLU A 47 -12.61 -20.32 23.39
C GLU A 47 -12.90 -21.84 23.40
N ASN A 48 -13.73 -22.31 22.47
CA ASN A 48 -14.16 -23.71 22.37
C ASN A 48 -13.07 -24.67 21.83
N HIS A 49 -11.98 -24.15 21.27
CA HIS A 49 -10.93 -24.96 20.65
C HIS A 49 -9.58 -24.73 21.33
N LEU A 50 -8.78 -23.78 20.85
CA LEU A 50 -7.46 -23.50 21.42
C LEU A 50 -7.49 -22.52 22.60
N ASN A 51 -8.62 -21.82 22.81
CA ASN A 51 -8.72 -20.71 23.75
C ASN A 51 -7.50 -19.77 23.62
N THR A 52 -7.17 -19.39 22.38
CA THR A 52 -5.97 -18.60 22.11
C THR A 52 -6.01 -17.29 22.89
N ALA A 53 -7.18 -16.67 23.01
CA ALA A 53 -7.34 -15.46 23.81
C ALA A 53 -7.03 -15.67 25.30
N GLY A 54 -7.53 -16.75 25.92
CA GLY A 54 -7.22 -17.07 27.32
C GLY A 54 -5.74 -17.37 27.54
N VAL A 55 -5.15 -18.19 26.67
CA VAL A 55 -3.71 -18.50 26.69
C VAL A 55 -2.87 -17.25 26.47
N LEU A 56 -3.29 -16.36 25.57
CA LEU A 56 -2.58 -15.13 25.26
C LEU A 56 -2.69 -14.13 26.42
N VAL A 57 -3.85 -14.01 27.08
CA VAL A 57 -4.01 -13.21 28.30
C VAL A 57 -3.16 -13.76 29.45
N GLU A 58 -3.05 -15.09 29.60
CA GLU A 58 -2.17 -15.72 30.59
C GLU A 58 -0.69 -15.50 30.28
N LEU A 59 -0.25 -15.77 29.05
CA LEU A 59 1.14 -15.61 28.60
C LEU A 59 1.59 -14.16 28.53
N LEU A 60 0.69 -13.23 28.20
CA LEU A 60 0.98 -11.82 28.00
C LEU A 60 0.58 -10.94 29.16
N SER A 61 0.18 -11.52 30.29
CA SER A 61 0.03 -10.82 31.57
C SER A 61 1.28 -9.99 31.96
N GLY A 62 2.40 -10.11 31.24
CA GLY A 62 3.55 -9.19 31.28
C GLY A 62 4.03 -8.53 29.98
N SER A 63 3.57 -8.86 28.75
CA SER A 63 4.33 -8.51 27.51
C SER A 63 3.58 -7.85 26.34
N LEU A 64 2.28 -8.12 26.12
CA LEU A 64 1.53 -7.51 25.00
C LEU A 64 0.07 -7.33 25.42
N SER A 65 -0.24 -6.13 25.91
CA SER A 65 -1.60 -5.73 26.26
C SER A 65 -2.47 -5.67 24.99
N PRO A 66 -3.76 -6.09 25.04
CA PRO A 66 -4.74 -5.89 23.96
C PRO A 66 -4.81 -4.45 23.44
N ASN A 67 -4.38 -3.49 24.25
CA ASN A 67 -4.26 -2.07 23.91
C ASN A 67 -3.40 -1.82 22.67
N TRP A 68 -2.43 -2.68 22.34
CA TRP A 68 -1.57 -2.49 21.17
C TRP A 68 -2.19 -2.95 19.85
N MET A 69 -3.35 -3.63 19.89
CA MET A 69 -3.98 -4.22 18.71
C MET A 69 -4.20 -3.22 17.55
N PRO A 70 -4.73 -1.99 17.78
CA PRO A 70 -4.90 -1.00 16.71
C PRO A 70 -3.58 -0.56 16.07
N THR A 71 -2.52 -0.46 16.88
CA THR A 71 -1.20 0.00 16.41
C THR A 71 -0.50 -1.09 15.61
N ILE A 72 -0.53 -2.33 16.09
CA ILE A 72 0.09 -3.49 15.41
C ILE A 72 -0.59 -3.74 14.07
N THR A 73 -1.93 -3.69 14.04
CA THR A 73 -2.68 -3.90 12.80
C THR A 73 -2.42 -2.81 11.77
N PHE A 74 -2.31 -1.54 12.19
CA PHE A 74 -1.90 -0.45 11.30
C PHE A 74 -0.51 -0.70 10.69
N LEU A 75 0.50 -1.01 11.52
CA LEU A 75 1.87 -1.23 11.05
C LEU A 75 1.98 -2.47 10.15
N LEU A 76 1.27 -3.55 10.50
CA LEU A 76 1.24 -4.77 9.71
C LEU A 76 0.57 -4.51 8.34
N ALA A 77 -0.56 -3.82 8.32
CA ALA A 77 -1.25 -3.46 7.07
C ALA A 77 -0.40 -2.53 6.21
N ALA A 78 0.28 -1.56 6.82
CA ALA A 78 1.23 -0.69 6.14
C ALA A 78 2.36 -1.49 5.48
N ALA A 79 3.01 -2.40 6.22
CA ALA A 79 4.11 -3.20 5.71
C ALA A 79 3.67 -4.17 4.60
N VAL A 80 2.54 -4.87 4.80
CA VAL A 80 2.00 -5.81 3.80
C VAL A 80 1.58 -5.07 2.54
N SER A 81 0.89 -3.94 2.64
CA SER A 81 0.46 -3.18 1.47
C SER A 81 1.62 -2.51 0.75
N PHE A 82 2.64 -2.03 1.48
CA PHE A 82 3.85 -1.51 0.89
C PHE A 82 4.60 -2.59 0.09
N ALA A 83 4.73 -3.79 0.65
CA ALA A 83 5.44 -4.91 0.03
C ALA A 83 4.67 -5.57 -1.12
N THR A 84 3.33 -5.48 -1.13
CA THR A 84 2.48 -6.07 -2.17
C THR A 84 2.03 -5.06 -3.22
N GLY A 85 2.17 -3.76 -2.95
CA GLY A 85 1.66 -2.69 -3.81
C GLY A 85 0.14 -2.71 -3.98
N SER A 86 -0.61 -3.27 -3.03
CA SER A 86 -2.06 -3.41 -3.14
C SER A 86 -2.82 -3.21 -1.83
N SER A 87 -3.60 -2.13 -1.78
CA SER A 87 -4.48 -1.80 -0.67
C SER A 87 -5.66 -2.77 -0.52
N TRP A 88 -6.37 -3.07 -1.61
CA TRP A 88 -7.56 -3.94 -1.58
C TRP A 88 -7.26 -5.38 -1.17
N SER A 89 -6.15 -5.94 -1.66
CA SER A 89 -5.70 -7.28 -1.25
C SER A 89 -5.36 -7.31 0.24
N THR A 90 -4.63 -6.29 0.72
CA THR A 90 -4.26 -6.16 2.13
C THR A 90 -5.48 -6.00 3.04
N MET A 91 -6.45 -5.18 2.65
CA MET A 91 -7.71 -5.03 3.40
C MET A 91 -8.50 -6.34 3.41
N GLY A 92 -8.68 -6.99 2.26
CA GLY A 92 -9.41 -8.25 2.15
C GLY A 92 -8.77 -9.37 2.99
N LEU A 93 -7.44 -9.39 3.06
CA LEU A 93 -6.66 -10.31 3.88
C LEU A 93 -6.77 -10.01 5.38
N LEU A 94 -6.45 -8.78 5.78
CA LEU A 94 -6.23 -8.45 7.19
C LEU A 94 -7.49 -8.08 7.95
N MET A 95 -8.53 -7.55 7.28
CA MET A 95 -9.80 -7.20 7.94
C MET A 95 -10.44 -8.39 8.69
N PRO A 96 -10.71 -9.55 8.04
CA PRO A 96 -11.32 -10.68 8.74
C PRO A 96 -10.45 -11.19 9.89
N LEU A 97 -9.13 -11.31 9.66
CA LEU A 97 -8.18 -11.77 10.68
C LEU A 97 -8.14 -10.84 11.89
N SER A 98 -8.07 -9.53 11.64
CA SER A 98 -7.94 -8.52 12.69
C SER A 98 -9.22 -8.36 13.50
N ILE A 99 -10.39 -8.44 12.85
CA ILE A 99 -11.69 -8.41 13.52
C ILE A 99 -11.85 -9.65 14.39
N SER A 100 -11.60 -10.85 13.85
CA SER A 100 -11.70 -12.10 14.60
C SER A 100 -10.77 -12.10 15.81
N LEU A 101 -9.50 -11.74 15.63
CA LEU A 101 -8.54 -11.69 16.73
C LEU A 101 -8.96 -10.68 17.81
N THR A 102 -9.36 -9.46 17.41
CA THR A 102 -9.80 -8.43 18.36
C THR A 102 -11.06 -8.87 19.11
N TYR A 103 -12.00 -9.52 18.43
CA TYR A 103 -13.21 -10.05 19.05
C TYR A 103 -12.88 -11.12 20.09
N SER A 104 -12.05 -12.11 19.74
CA SER A 104 -11.64 -13.15 20.68
C SER A 104 -10.91 -12.58 21.91
N LEU A 105 -10.18 -11.46 21.78
CA LEU A 105 -9.54 -10.78 22.91
C LEU A 105 -10.53 -10.02 23.82
N LEU A 106 -11.63 -9.52 23.26
CA LEU A 106 -12.65 -8.76 23.99
C LEU A 106 -13.67 -9.65 24.73
N VAL A 107 -13.89 -10.88 24.23
CA VAL A 107 -14.85 -11.84 24.82
C VAL A 107 -14.52 -12.18 26.29
N PRO A 108 -13.29 -12.55 26.66
CA PRO A 108 -12.94 -12.83 28.06
C PRO A 108 -13.08 -11.62 29.00
N LEU A 109 -13.01 -10.41 28.44
CA LEU A 109 -13.14 -9.15 29.18
C LEU A 109 -14.62 -8.72 29.33
N ASN A 110 -15.56 -9.45 28.71
CA ASN A 110 -16.97 -9.08 28.62
C ASN A 110 -17.19 -7.68 27.97
N GLU A 111 -16.27 -7.30 27.07
CA GLU A 111 -16.25 -6.02 26.34
C GLU A 111 -16.41 -6.21 24.82
N ALA A 112 -16.93 -7.37 24.39
CA ALA A 112 -17.16 -7.70 22.99
C ALA A 112 -18.33 -6.89 22.39
N ASP A 113 -18.09 -5.61 22.14
CA ASP A 113 -19.00 -4.68 21.45
C ASP A 113 -18.39 -4.27 20.09
N PRO A 114 -19.14 -4.32 18.98
CA PRO A 114 -18.70 -3.76 17.70
C PRO A 114 -18.27 -2.28 17.76
N ASN A 115 -18.83 -1.50 18.70
CA ASN A 115 -18.50 -0.09 18.93
C ASN A 115 -17.36 0.11 19.92
N HIS A 116 -16.73 -0.97 20.39
CA HIS A 116 -15.59 -0.88 21.28
C HIS A 116 -14.44 -0.13 20.61
N HIS A 117 -13.79 0.77 21.35
CA HIS A 117 -12.70 1.60 20.84
C HIS A 117 -11.56 0.77 20.23
N LEU A 118 -11.20 -0.38 20.82
CA LEU A 118 -10.22 -1.31 20.24
C LEU A 118 -10.67 -1.91 18.90
N MET A 119 -11.96 -2.29 18.76
CA MET A 119 -12.49 -2.84 17.52
C MET A 119 -12.49 -1.79 16.40
N LEU A 120 -13.01 -0.60 16.69
CA LEU A 120 -13.02 0.53 15.75
C LEU A 120 -11.60 0.96 15.37
N GLY A 121 -10.69 1.00 16.35
CA GLY A 121 -9.28 1.30 16.16
C GLY A 121 -8.59 0.29 15.25
N THR A 122 -8.79 -1.00 15.48
CA THR A 122 -8.21 -2.07 14.67
C THR A 122 -8.73 -2.04 13.23
N ILE A 123 -10.04 -1.87 13.02
CA ILE A 123 -10.61 -1.72 11.67
C ILE A 123 -10.02 -0.50 10.97
N GLY A 124 -10.01 0.65 11.64
CA GLY A 124 -9.39 1.87 11.12
C GLY A 124 -7.90 1.72 10.84
N GLY A 125 -7.20 0.93 11.66
CA GLY A 125 -5.78 0.60 11.50
C GLY A 125 -5.50 -0.17 10.23
N VAL A 126 -6.26 -1.22 9.97
CA VAL A 126 -6.14 -2.01 8.73
C VAL A 126 -6.41 -1.14 7.50
N LEU A 127 -7.50 -0.36 7.52
CA LEU A 127 -7.87 0.49 6.38
C LEU A 127 -6.81 1.56 6.10
N ALA A 128 -6.41 2.32 7.12
CA ALA A 128 -5.44 3.40 6.94
C ALA A 128 -4.04 2.87 6.63
N GLY A 129 -3.62 1.77 7.28
CA GLY A 129 -2.33 1.14 7.02
C GLY A 129 -2.23 0.62 5.59
N ALA A 130 -3.28 -0.04 5.09
CA ALA A 130 -3.33 -0.49 3.70
C ALA A 130 -3.24 0.69 2.72
N ILE A 131 -3.98 1.78 2.95
CA ILE A 131 -3.90 2.98 2.10
C ILE A 131 -2.49 3.58 2.13
N PHE A 132 -1.92 3.76 3.33
CA PHE A 132 -0.57 4.30 3.50
C PHE A 132 0.47 3.47 2.74
N GLY A 133 0.45 2.16 2.91
CA GLY A 133 1.43 1.28 2.27
C GLY A 133 1.34 1.29 0.74
N ASP A 134 0.11 1.31 0.19
CA ASP A 134 -0.13 1.40 -1.25
C ASP A 134 0.41 2.71 -1.85
N HIS A 135 0.15 3.85 -1.20
CA HIS A 135 0.65 5.16 -1.62
C HIS A 135 2.17 5.29 -1.60
N CYS A 136 2.82 4.62 -0.66
CA CYS A 136 4.27 4.70 -0.49
C CYS A 136 5.02 3.67 -1.35
N SER A 137 4.31 2.69 -1.92
CA SER A 137 4.94 1.55 -2.58
C SER A 137 5.43 1.91 -4.00
N PRO A 138 6.72 1.70 -4.32
CA PRO A 138 7.26 1.85 -5.68
C PRO A 138 6.81 0.75 -6.66
N ILE A 139 6.01 -0.22 -6.21
CA ILE A 139 5.54 -1.31 -7.06
C ILE A 139 4.01 -1.32 -7.18
N SER A 140 3.33 -0.35 -6.58
CA SER A 140 1.87 -0.27 -6.63
C SER A 140 1.39 0.22 -7.99
N ASP A 141 0.38 -0.46 -8.53
CA ASP A 141 -0.33 -0.05 -9.76
C ASP A 141 -0.86 1.39 -9.65
N THR A 142 -1.31 1.79 -8.44
CA THR A 142 -1.80 3.14 -8.17
C THR A 142 -0.69 4.17 -8.29
N THR A 143 0.50 3.86 -7.76
CA THR A 143 1.69 4.73 -7.83
C THR A 143 2.18 4.85 -9.27
N VAL A 144 2.27 3.73 -10.00
CA VAL A 144 2.71 3.70 -11.41
C VAL A 144 1.77 4.53 -12.28
N LEU A 145 0.45 4.37 -12.11
CA LEU A 145 -0.52 5.15 -12.88
C LEU A 145 -0.48 6.64 -12.52
N SER A 146 -0.26 6.97 -11.23
CA SER A 146 -0.20 8.35 -10.76
C SER A 146 1.07 9.08 -11.23
N SER A 147 2.22 8.41 -11.26
CA SER A 147 3.46 8.97 -11.82
C SER A 147 3.34 9.17 -13.33
N ALA A 148 2.82 8.17 -14.06
CA ALA A 148 2.58 8.29 -15.50
C ALA A 148 1.60 9.44 -15.84
N ALA A 149 0.55 9.63 -15.04
CA ALA A 149 -0.42 10.70 -15.24
C ALA A 149 0.14 12.10 -14.92
N SER A 150 1.14 12.18 -14.04
CA SER A 150 1.80 13.45 -13.67
C SER A 150 3.01 13.79 -14.55
N GLY A 151 3.46 12.86 -15.39
CA GLY A 151 4.61 13.05 -16.28
C GLY A 151 5.95 13.14 -15.53
N SER A 152 5.98 12.72 -14.25
CA SER A 152 7.19 12.68 -13.43
C SER A 152 7.84 11.30 -13.50
N ASP A 153 9.14 11.22 -13.23
CA ASP A 153 9.78 9.94 -12.95
C ASP A 153 9.05 9.22 -11.80
N HIS A 154 8.95 7.90 -11.93
CA HIS A 154 8.22 7.06 -10.99
C HIS A 154 8.83 7.08 -9.58
N LEU A 155 10.16 7.04 -9.49
CA LEU A 155 10.88 7.06 -8.22
C LEU A 155 10.76 8.43 -7.56
N ASP A 156 10.84 9.51 -8.33
CA ASP A 156 10.69 10.87 -7.80
C ASP A 156 9.27 11.14 -7.30
N HIS A 157 8.27 10.60 -7.99
CA HIS A 157 6.88 10.64 -7.53
C HIS A 157 6.72 9.99 -6.13
N VAL A 158 7.35 8.85 -5.91
CA VAL A 158 7.29 8.14 -4.62
C VAL A 158 8.08 8.89 -3.55
N LEU A 159 9.30 9.33 -3.87
CA LEU A 159 10.19 10.01 -2.94
C LEU A 159 9.63 11.34 -2.46
N THR A 160 8.87 12.05 -3.31
CA THR A 160 8.19 13.28 -2.91
C THR A 160 6.95 13.01 -2.04
N GLN A 161 6.25 11.88 -2.19
CA GLN A 161 5.08 11.51 -1.39
C GLN A 161 5.42 10.93 -0.01
N MET A 162 6.50 10.16 0.06
CA MET A 162 6.95 9.46 1.28
C MET A 162 7.04 10.35 2.53
N PRO A 163 7.64 11.57 2.48
CA PRO A 163 7.71 12.45 3.65
C PRO A 163 6.34 12.86 4.20
N TYR A 164 5.37 13.16 3.32
CA TYR A 164 4.02 13.52 3.72
C TYR A 164 3.27 12.33 4.31
N ALA A 165 3.36 11.18 3.64
CA ALA A 165 2.73 9.95 4.09
C ALA A 165 3.29 9.49 5.45
N LEU A 166 4.61 9.52 5.63
CA LEU A 166 5.26 9.20 6.90
C LEU A 166 4.84 10.16 8.02
N THR A 167 4.70 11.45 7.73
CA THR A 167 4.21 12.43 8.71
C THR A 167 2.81 12.07 9.20
N VAL A 168 1.90 11.73 8.27
CA VAL A 168 0.54 11.30 8.61
C VAL A 168 0.54 9.97 9.38
N ALA A 169 1.39 9.01 9.00
CA ALA A 169 1.52 7.73 9.68
C ALA A 169 2.02 7.91 11.12
N VAL A 170 3.05 8.71 11.35
CA VAL A 170 3.58 9.04 12.68
C VAL A 170 2.50 9.69 13.53
N VAL A 171 1.80 10.71 13.01
CA VAL A 171 0.71 11.36 13.75
C VAL A 171 -0.41 10.37 14.08
N SER A 172 -0.79 9.52 13.13
CA SER A 172 -1.84 8.51 13.32
C SER A 172 -1.46 7.49 14.39
N VAL A 173 -0.21 7.05 14.46
CA VAL A 173 0.26 6.13 15.50
C VAL A 173 0.26 6.79 16.87
N PHE A 174 0.92 7.94 17.02
CA PHE A 174 1.13 8.56 18.34
C PHE A 174 -0.11 9.26 18.90
N PHE A 175 -0.94 9.85 18.04
CA PHE A 175 -2.12 10.62 18.47
C PHE A 175 -3.45 9.95 18.11
N GLY A 176 -3.42 8.84 17.40
CA GLY A 176 -4.60 8.03 17.07
C GLY A 176 -4.53 6.66 17.73
N TYR A 177 -3.81 5.71 17.12
CA TYR A 177 -3.87 4.29 17.47
C TYR A 177 -3.36 3.94 18.87
N ILE A 178 -2.28 4.58 19.33
CA ILE A 178 -1.78 4.38 20.70
C ILE A 178 -2.84 4.87 21.71
N PRO A 179 -3.32 6.12 21.66
CA PRO A 179 -4.39 6.58 22.55
C PRO A 179 -5.67 5.74 22.46
N VAL A 180 -6.10 5.32 21.27
CA VAL A 180 -7.25 4.39 21.12
C VAL A 180 -7.00 3.11 21.93
N GLY A 181 -5.80 2.57 21.87
CA GLY A 181 -5.37 1.43 22.68
C GLY A 181 -5.59 1.61 24.17
N PHE A 182 -5.36 2.81 24.70
CA PHE A 182 -5.44 3.12 26.13
C PHE A 182 -6.81 3.64 26.61
N GLY A 183 -7.88 3.49 25.81
CA GLY A 183 -9.24 3.82 26.24
C GLY A 183 -9.83 5.10 25.64
N PHE A 184 -9.08 5.83 24.82
CA PHE A 184 -9.60 7.04 24.18
C PHE A 184 -10.52 6.69 23.01
N GLN A 185 -11.66 7.38 22.92
CA GLN A 185 -12.64 7.14 21.86
C GLN A 185 -12.16 7.71 20.51
N PRO A 186 -12.21 6.93 19.42
CA PRO A 186 -11.76 7.37 18.08
C PRO A 186 -12.41 8.67 17.61
N TYR A 187 -13.68 8.91 17.95
CA TYR A 187 -14.43 10.11 17.56
C TYR A 187 -13.81 11.42 18.07
N ILE A 188 -13.10 11.38 19.19
CA ILE A 188 -12.42 12.56 19.77
C ILE A 188 -11.01 12.70 19.17
N LEU A 189 -10.34 11.58 18.89
CA LEU A 189 -8.98 11.60 18.39
C LEU A 189 -8.88 12.01 16.92
N LEU A 190 -9.90 11.71 16.10
CA LEU A 190 -9.95 12.13 14.70
C LEU A 190 -9.82 13.66 14.51
N PRO A 191 -10.64 14.52 15.16
CA PRO A 191 -10.48 15.96 15.02
C PRO A 191 -9.17 16.47 15.64
N VAL A 192 -8.68 15.84 16.71
CA VAL A 192 -7.37 16.18 17.31
C VAL A 192 -6.24 15.90 16.31
N GLY A 193 -6.25 14.75 15.65
CA GLY A 193 -5.28 14.40 14.61
C GLY A 193 -5.31 15.39 13.44
N LEU A 194 -6.51 15.81 13.01
CA LEU A 194 -6.67 16.81 11.94
C LEU A 194 -6.07 18.16 12.35
N VAL A 195 -6.31 18.61 13.59
CA VAL A 195 -5.71 19.86 14.11
C VAL A 195 -4.19 19.74 14.17
N ILE A 196 -3.65 18.61 14.62
CA ILE A 196 -2.19 18.39 14.68
C ILE A 196 -1.58 18.45 13.28
N LEU A 197 -2.18 17.75 12.31
CA LEU A 197 -1.72 17.79 10.92
C LEU A 197 -1.80 19.21 10.33
N PHE A 198 -2.88 19.93 10.61
CA PHE A 198 -3.03 21.33 10.20
C PHE A 198 -1.93 22.22 10.81
N LEU A 199 -1.61 22.05 12.09
CA LEU A 199 -0.52 22.80 12.73
C LEU A 199 0.84 22.44 12.13
N ILE A 200 1.11 21.16 11.89
CA ILE A 200 2.35 20.74 11.23
C ILE A 200 2.47 21.39 9.85
N LEU A 201 1.39 21.39 9.06
CA LEU A 201 1.37 22.05 7.75
C LEU A 201 1.57 23.57 7.86
N GLN A 202 1.04 24.24 8.89
CA GLN A 202 1.25 25.67 9.08
C GLN A 202 2.69 26.03 9.49
N PHE A 203 3.34 25.21 10.32
CA PHE A 203 4.69 25.49 10.80
C PHE A 203 5.80 24.99 9.88
N TYR A 204 5.58 23.87 9.18
CA TYR A 204 6.59 23.21 8.34
C TYR A 204 6.22 23.20 6.86
N GLY A 205 4.98 23.53 6.49
CA GLY A 205 4.57 23.60 5.09
C GLY A 205 5.25 24.76 4.38
N LYS A 206 6.06 24.43 3.38
CA LYS A 206 6.55 25.40 2.41
C LYS A 206 5.57 25.46 1.25
N SER A 207 5.21 26.67 0.80
CA SER A 207 4.43 26.81 -0.43
C SER A 207 5.31 26.43 -1.61
N ALA A 208 4.83 25.48 -2.43
CA ALA A 208 5.49 25.09 -3.67
C ALA A 208 5.72 26.29 -4.60
N GLU A 209 4.82 27.28 -4.59
CA GLU A 209 4.96 28.52 -5.38
C GLU A 209 6.12 29.39 -4.89
N THR A 210 6.40 29.39 -3.58
CA THR A 210 7.53 30.16 -3.02
C THR A 210 8.88 29.52 -3.34
N GLU A 211 8.91 28.20 -3.47
CA GLU A 211 10.12 27.46 -3.85
C GLU A 211 10.37 27.54 -5.36
N ALA A 212 9.31 27.40 -6.16
CA ALA A 212 9.35 27.65 -7.60
C ALA A 212 9.78 29.09 -7.93
N GLN A 213 9.24 30.09 -7.23
CA GLN A 213 9.63 31.49 -7.42
C GLN A 213 11.11 31.72 -7.05
N LYS A 214 11.63 31.08 -6.00
CA LYS A 214 13.05 31.17 -5.63
C LYS A 214 13.99 30.55 -6.67
N LEU A 215 13.58 29.46 -7.31
CA LEU A 215 14.34 28.82 -8.38
C LEU A 215 14.34 29.70 -9.64
N LEU A 216 13.20 30.29 -9.99
CA LEU A 216 13.09 31.29 -11.06
C LEU A 216 13.92 32.54 -10.76
N ASP A 217 13.89 33.05 -9.52
CA ASP A 217 14.68 34.20 -9.08
C ASP A 217 16.19 33.89 -9.01
N ALA A 218 16.57 32.62 -8.84
CA ALA A 218 17.95 32.13 -8.91
C ALA A 218 18.46 31.92 -10.36
N GLY A 219 17.60 32.17 -11.36
CA GLY A 219 17.94 32.06 -12.78
C GLY A 219 17.87 30.63 -13.33
N VAL A 220 17.30 29.68 -12.58
CA VAL A 220 17.06 28.31 -13.06
C VAL A 220 15.78 28.35 -13.91
N SER A 221 15.94 28.21 -15.23
CA SER A 221 14.81 28.06 -16.14
C SER A 221 14.24 26.64 -16.03
N ALA A 222 12.95 26.47 -16.32
CA ALA A 222 12.34 25.14 -16.43
C ALA A 222 13.06 24.24 -17.47
N GLU A 223 13.75 24.84 -18.45
CA GLU A 223 14.58 24.14 -19.42
C GLU A 223 15.88 23.59 -18.82
N ASP A 224 16.47 24.24 -17.80
CA ASP A 224 17.72 23.79 -17.17
C ASP A 224 17.50 22.60 -16.21
N PHE A 225 16.31 22.49 -15.62
CA PHE A 225 15.96 21.39 -14.71
C PHE A 225 15.79 20.06 -15.47
N ASN A 226 15.09 20.09 -16.61
CA ASN A 226 14.96 18.93 -17.50
C ASN A 226 16.31 18.48 -18.09
N LEU A 227 17.23 19.42 -18.35
CA LEU A 227 18.55 19.10 -18.91
C LEU A 227 19.51 18.48 -17.89
N SER A 228 19.31 18.73 -16.58
CA SER A 228 20.09 18.07 -15.54
C SER A 228 19.64 16.63 -15.27
N GLU A 229 18.35 16.31 -15.47
CA GLU A 229 17.84 14.93 -15.33
C GLU A 229 18.36 14.02 -16.46
N ASP A 230 18.41 14.51 -17.71
CA ASP A 230 18.96 13.76 -18.84
C ASP A 230 20.46 13.42 -18.65
N GLN A 231 21.21 14.25 -17.92
CA GLN A 231 22.64 14.01 -17.67
C GLN A 231 22.91 13.08 -16.48
N GLU A 232 22.03 13.01 -15.48
CA GLU A 232 22.18 12.06 -14.36
C GLU A 232 21.84 10.62 -14.76
N THR A 233 20.95 10.43 -15.75
CA THR A 233 20.66 9.11 -16.33
C THR A 233 21.82 8.50 -17.13
N ASP A 234 22.77 9.31 -17.59
CA ASP A 234 23.95 8.83 -18.34
C ASP A 234 25.14 8.46 -17.42
N GLU A 235 25.20 8.96 -16.17
CA GLU A 235 26.30 8.64 -15.24
C GLU A 235 26.07 7.34 -14.43
N VAL A 236 24.85 6.79 -14.39
CA VAL A 236 24.59 5.43 -13.90
C VAL A 236 24.66 4.43 -15.06
N GLY A 237 25.71 4.55 -15.87
CA GLY A 237 26.10 3.56 -16.86
C GLY A 237 26.56 2.28 -16.17
N ILE A 238 25.66 1.30 -16.06
CA ILE A 238 26.05 -0.10 -15.96
C ILE A 238 26.79 -0.42 -17.26
N THR A 239 28.12 -0.40 -17.19
CA THR A 239 29.00 -0.96 -18.21
C THR A 239 28.70 -2.45 -18.38
N ASP A 240 27.90 -2.81 -19.38
CA ASP A 240 28.01 -4.11 -20.04
C ASP A 240 28.74 -3.90 -21.36
N THR A 241 30.05 -4.06 -21.28
CA THR A 241 30.93 -4.30 -22.42
C THR A 241 30.53 -5.61 -23.10
N ASN A 242 30.00 -5.52 -24.33
CA ASN A 242 30.42 -6.42 -25.41
C ASN A 242 29.99 -5.87 -26.79
N ASP A 243 30.93 -5.11 -27.34
CA ASP A 243 31.39 -5.14 -28.74
C ASP A 243 30.40 -5.57 -29.83
N SER A 244 29.91 -4.55 -30.54
CA SER A 244 29.56 -4.64 -31.94
C SER A 244 30.84 -4.70 -32.80
N ALA A 245 31.02 -5.76 -33.58
CA ALA A 245 31.95 -5.75 -34.71
C ALA A 245 31.24 -6.13 -36.01
N SER A 246 30.95 -5.08 -36.78
CA SER A 246 30.95 -4.94 -38.25
C SER A 246 30.14 -5.88 -39.15
N GLU A 247 29.24 -5.24 -39.90
CA GLU A 247 28.69 -5.63 -41.19
C GLU A 247 29.75 -6.12 -42.20
N GLY A 248 29.33 -7.02 -43.10
CA GLY A 248 30.06 -7.33 -44.33
C GLY A 248 29.48 -8.55 -45.05
N ASP A 249 28.44 -8.36 -45.86
CA ASP A 249 28.06 -9.30 -46.92
C ASP A 249 29.08 -9.16 -48.07
N PRO A 250 29.59 -10.27 -48.65
CA PRO A 250 29.23 -10.47 -50.05
C PRO A 250 29.06 -11.95 -50.46
N GLU A 251 28.06 -12.11 -51.33
CA GLU A 251 27.91 -13.13 -52.36
C GLU A 251 29.21 -13.43 -53.15
N SER A 252 29.52 -14.73 -53.34
CA SER A 252 30.38 -15.40 -54.35
C SER A 252 31.57 -16.22 -53.83
N ALA A 253 31.42 -17.56 -53.89
CA ALA A 253 32.41 -18.63 -54.11
C ALA A 253 31.77 -19.94 -53.59
N GLU A 254 31.00 -20.66 -54.41
CA GLU A 254 31.52 -21.79 -55.17
C GLU A 254 32.49 -22.69 -54.38
N GLU A 255 31.99 -23.90 -54.10
CA GLU A 255 32.66 -25.15 -54.41
C GLU A 255 33.98 -25.47 -53.68
N SER A 256 33.91 -26.56 -52.89
CA SER A 256 34.91 -27.62 -52.70
C SER A 256 35.24 -27.98 -51.24
N VAL A 257 35.33 -29.30 -51.04
CA VAL A 257 36.02 -30.03 -49.97
C VAL A 257 35.18 -30.27 -48.70
N GLU A 258 34.48 -31.40 -48.51
CA GLU A 258 34.94 -32.80 -48.41
C GLU A 258 35.61 -33.11 -47.05
N GLU A 259 35.07 -34.14 -46.38
CA GLU A 259 35.67 -34.97 -45.32
C GLU A 259 36.25 -34.33 -44.05
N ALA A 260 35.62 -34.61 -42.90
CA ALA A 260 36.18 -35.45 -41.80
C ALA A 260 35.19 -35.57 -40.64
#